data_AF-A0A662IK34-F1
#
_entry.id   AF-A0A662IK34-F1
#
_cell.length_a   1.000
_cell.length_b   1.000
_cell.length_c   1.000
_cell.angle_alpha   90.00
_cell.angle_beta   90.00
_cell.angle_gamma   90.00
#
_symmetry.space_group_name_H-M   'P 1'
#
loop_
_entity.id
_entity.type
_entity.pdbx_description
1 polymer ?
#
loop_
_entity_poly.entity_id
_entity_poly.type
_entity_poly.pdbx_seq_one_letter_code
_entity_poly.pdbx_strand_id
1 'polypeptide(L)'
;MVVEAHVREGCYSRGFLELVVGRGVKRVFECEIGRPPQYVLRVDLLCGKRKIFLSLRLNREPLHKRDYYTYKHPAPLNPIIAAAMVYLADIKDGEIILDRLIAPY
;
A
#
# COMPACT_ATOMS: atom_id res chain seq x y z
N MET A 1 -0.31 -14.51 -12.35
CA MET A 1 0.14 -13.64 -11.23
C MET A 1 0.90 -12.44 -11.79
N VAL A 2 0.99 -11.31 -11.09
CA VAL A 2 1.88 -10.18 -11.44
C VAL A 2 2.85 -9.92 -10.30
N VAL A 3 4.09 -9.55 -10.62
CA VAL A 3 5.10 -9.15 -9.64
C VAL A 3 5.25 -7.63 -9.69
N GLU A 4 5.16 -6.96 -8.55
CA GLU A 4 5.39 -5.51 -8.42
C GLU A 4 6.52 -5.27 -7.42
N ALA A 5 7.61 -4.63 -7.87
CA ALA A 5 8.76 -4.38 -7.02
C ALA A 5 8.85 -2.95 -6.49
N HIS A 6 9.25 -2.85 -5.22
CA HIS A 6 9.65 -1.62 -4.57
C HIS A 6 11.07 -1.78 -4.02
N VAL A 7 11.99 -0.95 -4.51
CA VAL A 7 13.37 -0.92 -4.04
C VAL A 7 13.55 0.32 -3.17
N ARG A 8 13.88 0.14 -1.89
CA ARG A 8 14.24 1.24 -0.98
C ARG A 8 15.74 1.48 -1.09
N GLU A 9 16.14 2.75 -1.19
CA GLU A 9 17.54 3.19 -1.30
C GLU A 9 18.23 2.88 -2.65
N GLY A 10 17.47 2.43 -3.66
CA GLY A 10 17.89 2.50 -5.07
C GLY A 10 19.03 1.57 -5.53
N CYS A 11 19.40 0.54 -4.76
CA CYS A 11 20.53 -0.34 -5.11
C CYS A 11 20.31 -1.20 -6.37
N TYR A 12 19.06 -1.35 -6.83
CA TYR A 12 18.71 -2.03 -8.07
C TYR A 12 17.55 -1.30 -8.76
N SER A 13 17.40 -1.52 -10.07
CA SER A 13 16.20 -1.09 -10.77
C SER A 13 15.00 -1.99 -10.39
N ARG A 14 13.80 -1.39 -10.36
CA ARG A 14 12.56 -2.12 -10.09
C ARG A 14 12.34 -3.27 -11.09
N GLY A 15 12.50 -2.99 -12.38
CA GLY A 15 12.31 -3.98 -13.44
C GLY A 15 13.30 -5.16 -13.36
N PHE A 16 14.54 -4.92 -12.93
CA PHE A 16 15.49 -6.01 -12.69
C PHE A 16 14.98 -6.95 -11.58
N LEU A 17 14.52 -6.37 -10.47
CA LEU A 17 14.00 -7.17 -9.36
C LEU A 17 12.71 -7.93 -9.73
N GLU A 18 11.80 -7.29 -10.47
CA GLU A 18 10.58 -7.93 -11.00
C GLU A 18 10.91 -9.11 -11.91
N LEU A 19 11.92 -8.97 -12.78
CA LEU A 19 12.34 -10.02 -13.69
C LEU A 19 12.97 -11.21 -12.93
N VAL A 20 13.85 -10.93 -11.97
CA VAL A 20 14.50 -11.99 -11.17
C VAL A 20 13.45 -12.75 -10.34
N VAL A 21 12.57 -12.04 -9.62
CA VAL A 21 11.53 -12.68 -8.81
C VAL A 21 10.51 -13.37 -9.70
N GLY A 22 10.12 -12.78 -10.82
CA GLY A 22 9.20 -13.38 -11.79
C GLY A 22 9.71 -14.73 -12.31
N ARG A 23 11.00 -14.83 -12.64
CA ARG A 23 11.61 -16.13 -13.02
C ARG A 23 11.52 -17.17 -11.90
N GLY A 24 11.83 -16.77 -10.67
CA GLY A 24 11.76 -17.66 -9.51
C GLY A 24 10.33 -18.14 -9.25
N VAL A 25 9.36 -17.23 -9.31
CA VAL A 25 7.93 -17.51 -9.18
C VAL A 25 7.47 -18.51 -10.24
N LYS A 26 7.76 -18.25 -11.52
CA LYS A 26 7.35 -19.13 -12.63
C LYS A 26 7.90 -20.55 -12.44
N ARG A 27 9.14 -20.65 -11.94
CA ARG A 27 9.80 -21.93 -11.66
C ARG A 27 9.18 -22.69 -10.49
N VAL A 28 8.80 -22.00 -9.41
CA VAL A 28 8.34 -22.64 -8.17
C VAL A 28 6.85 -22.93 -8.19
N PHE A 29 6.04 -22.00 -8.70
CA PHE A 29 4.58 -22.09 -8.67
C PHE A 29 3.97 -22.58 -9.98
N GLU A 30 4.80 -22.86 -11.00
CA GLU A 30 4.37 -23.32 -12.33
C GLU A 30 3.23 -22.47 -12.94
N CYS A 31 3.18 -21.18 -12.58
CA CYS A 31 2.09 -20.29 -12.95
C CYS A 31 2.51 -19.31 -14.05
N GLU A 32 1.55 -18.92 -14.89
CA GLU A 32 1.77 -17.83 -15.84
C GLU A 32 1.81 -16.47 -15.15
N ILE A 33 2.77 -15.65 -15.59
CA ILE A 33 2.94 -14.26 -15.14
C ILE A 33 2.40 -13.36 -16.24
N GLY A 34 1.35 -12.60 -15.94
CA GLY A 34 0.64 -11.84 -16.97
C GLY A 34 -0.61 -11.13 -16.45
N ARG A 35 -1.24 -10.35 -17.33
CA ARG A 35 -2.47 -9.59 -17.06
C ARG A 35 -3.70 -10.26 -17.73
N PRO A 36 -4.91 -10.13 -17.17
CA PRO A 36 -5.25 -9.45 -15.91
C PRO A 36 -4.83 -10.28 -14.68
N PRO A 37 -4.25 -9.66 -13.63
CA PRO A 37 -3.78 -10.41 -12.48
C PRO A 37 -4.94 -10.86 -11.58
N GLN A 38 -5.05 -12.17 -11.36
CA GLN A 38 -5.81 -12.69 -10.21
C GLN A 38 -5.11 -12.38 -8.87
N TYR A 39 -3.78 -12.32 -8.89
CA TYR A 39 -2.95 -12.09 -7.71
C TYR A 39 -1.77 -11.18 -8.05
N VAL A 40 -1.43 -10.28 -7.12
CA VAL A 40 -0.24 -9.42 -7.21
C VAL A 40 0.72 -9.78 -6.07
N LEU A 41 1.89 -10.29 -6.42
CA LEU A 41 3.00 -10.50 -5.51
C LEU A 41 3.81 -9.21 -5.42
N ARG A 42 3.75 -8.57 -4.26
CA ARG A 42 4.55 -7.39 -3.95
C ARG A 42 5.89 -7.82 -3.38
N VAL A 43 6.96 -7.23 -3.90
CA VAL A 43 8.34 -7.45 -3.49
C VAL A 43 8.90 -6.14 -2.96
N ASP A 44 9.24 -6.08 -1.67
CA ASP A 44 9.92 -4.92 -1.09
C ASP A 44 11.37 -5.31 -0.76
N LEU A 45 12.32 -4.65 -1.42
CA LEU A 45 13.76 -4.80 -1.15
C LEU A 45 14.25 -3.61 -0.32
N LEU A 46 14.75 -3.91 0.88
CA LEU A 46 15.41 -2.96 1.76
C LEU A 46 16.93 -3.11 1.59
N CYS A 47 17.53 -2.26 0.74
CA CYS A 47 18.94 -2.38 0.37
C CYS A 47 19.87 -2.28 1.59
N GLY A 48 19.76 -1.23 2.40
CA GLY A 48 20.63 -1.02 3.57
C GLY A 48 20.48 -2.10 4.64
N LYS A 49 19.32 -2.77 4.70
CA LYS A 49 19.09 -3.88 5.63
C LYS A 49 19.36 -5.26 5.03
N ARG A 50 19.67 -5.34 3.72
CA ARG A 50 19.82 -6.59 2.96
C ARG A 50 18.65 -7.56 3.16
N LYS A 51 17.43 -7.03 3.24
CA LYS A 51 16.20 -7.81 3.47
C LYS A 51 15.25 -7.69 2.30
N ILE A 52 14.64 -8.82 1.94
CA ILE A 52 13.56 -8.89 0.95
C ILE A 52 12.28 -9.36 1.64
N PHE A 53 11.17 -8.72 1.32
CA PHE A 53 9.84 -9.10 1.78
C PHE A 53 8.99 -9.48 0.57
N LEU A 54 8.34 -10.64 0.65
CA LEU A 54 7.39 -11.13 -0.33
C LEU A 54 6.01 -11.11 0.30
N SER A 55 5.05 -10.47 -0.35
CA SER A 55 3.69 -10.33 0.18
C SER A 55 2.65 -10.43 -0.92
N LEU A 56 1.54 -11.10 -0.63
CA LEU A 56 0.41 -11.20 -1.55
C LEU A 56 -0.55 -10.03 -1.29
N ARG A 57 -0.85 -9.24 -2.33
CA ARG A 57 -1.87 -8.20 -2.22
C ARG A 57 -3.26 -8.84 -2.25
N LEU A 58 -3.99 -8.71 -1.15
CA LEU A 58 -5.37 -9.20 -1.02
C LEU A 58 -6.41 -8.17 -1.48
N ASN A 59 -6.12 -6.88 -1.27
CA ASN A 59 -7.04 -5.79 -1.61
C ASN A 59 -6.80 -5.29 -3.03
N ARG A 60 -7.87 -5.03 -3.79
CA ARG A 60 -7.76 -4.46 -5.14
C ARG A 60 -7.31 -3.01 -5.12
N GLU A 61 -7.79 -2.24 -4.14
CA GLU A 61 -7.44 -0.84 -3.94
C GLU A 61 -6.72 -0.62 -2.59
N PRO A 62 -5.91 0.45 -2.46
CA PRO A 62 -5.38 0.85 -1.17
C PRO A 62 -6.50 1.14 -0.16
N LEU A 63 -6.40 0.60 1.06
CA LEU A 63 -7.43 0.72 2.11
C LEU A 63 -7.74 2.15 2.58
N HIS A 64 -6.83 3.10 2.32
CA HIS A 64 -7.07 4.50 2.63
C HIS A 64 -8.03 5.17 1.64
N LYS A 65 -8.28 4.56 0.46
CA LYS A 65 -9.34 5.01 -0.42
C LYS A 65 -10.67 4.57 0.17
N ARG A 66 -11.57 5.54 0.36
CA ARG A 66 -12.89 5.32 0.93
C ARG A 66 -13.93 5.89 -0.03
N ASP A 67 -15.01 5.15 -0.23
CA ASP A 67 -16.05 5.52 -1.22
C ASP A 67 -16.79 6.81 -0.83
N TYR A 68 -16.80 7.17 0.45
CA TYR A 68 -17.42 8.42 0.93
C TYR A 68 -16.62 9.68 0.55
N TYR A 69 -15.38 9.57 0.04
CA TYR A 69 -14.62 10.70 -0.49
C TYR A 69 -15.11 11.04 -1.90
N THR A 70 -16.29 11.65 -1.99
CA THR A 70 -16.88 12.16 -3.25
C THR A 70 -16.22 13.44 -3.72
N TYR A 71 -15.84 14.33 -2.79
CA TYR A 71 -15.06 15.53 -3.07
C TYR A 71 -13.70 15.47 -2.37
N LYS A 72 -12.63 15.70 -3.12
CA LYS A 72 -11.26 15.64 -2.60
C LYS A 72 -10.67 17.04 -2.59
N HIS A 73 -10.51 17.60 -1.38
CA HIS A 73 -9.62 18.74 -1.17
C HIS A 73 -8.24 18.42 -1.78
N PRO A 74 -7.47 19.41 -2.30
CA PRO A 74 -6.15 19.15 -2.91
C PRO A 74 -5.15 18.44 -1.99
N ALA A 75 -5.30 18.63 -0.68
CA ALA A 75 -4.53 17.95 0.35
C ALA A 75 -5.47 17.44 1.45
N PRO A 76 -6.18 16.32 1.24
CA PRO A 76 -7.01 15.74 2.27
C PRO A 76 -6.13 14.95 3.23
N LEU A 77 -6.45 15.00 4.53
CA LEU A 77 -5.79 14.14 5.50
C LEU A 77 -6.00 12.67 5.12
N ASN A 78 -4.94 11.86 5.19
CA ASN A 78 -5.06 10.43 4.93
C ASN A 78 -6.04 9.78 5.92
N PRO A 79 -7.09 9.06 5.48
CA PRO A 79 -8.10 8.52 6.38
C PRO A 79 -7.57 7.57 7.46
N ILE A 80 -6.46 6.87 7.19
CA ILE A 80 -5.82 6.00 8.18
C ILE A 80 -5.18 6.85 9.30
N ILE A 81 -4.56 7.98 8.93
CA ILE A 81 -3.98 8.92 9.90
C ILE A 81 -5.09 9.59 10.71
N ALA A 82 -6.17 10.04 10.06
CA ALA A 82 -7.32 10.62 10.74
C ALA A 82 -7.92 9.66 11.78
N ALA A 83 -8.10 8.38 11.42
CA ALA A 83 -8.56 7.36 12.36
C ALA A 83 -7.57 7.18 13.52
N ALA A 84 -6.27 7.12 13.24
CA ALA A 84 -5.25 7.00 14.28
C ALA A 84 -5.27 8.18 15.27
N MET A 85 -5.53 9.40 14.82
CA MET A 85 -5.67 10.57 15.71
C MET A 85 -6.80 10.38 16.71
N VAL A 86 -7.96 9.88 16.26
CA VAL A 86 -9.10 9.59 17.14
C VAL A 86 -8.75 8.51 18.16
N TYR A 87 -8.10 7.43 17.73
CA TYR A 87 -7.64 6.37 18.65
C TYR A 87 -6.64 6.88 19.69
N LEU A 88 -5.70 7.74 19.28
CA LEU A 88 -4.69 8.31 20.17
C LEU A 88 -5.26 9.34 21.15
N ALA A 89 -6.33 10.03 20.75
CA ALA A 89 -7.03 10.97 21.62
C ALA A 89 -7.86 10.27 22.70
N ASP A 90 -8.00 8.93 22.65
CA ASP A 90 -8.75 8.10 23.61
C ASP A 90 -10.17 8.60 23.88
N ILE A 91 -10.83 9.10 22.82
CA ILE A 91 -12.15 9.70 22.91
C ILE A 91 -13.17 8.68 23.40
N LYS A 92 -13.98 9.09 24.38
CA LYS A 92 -15.04 8.25 24.97
C LYS A 92 -16.41 8.60 24.39
N ASP A 93 -17.34 7.65 24.52
CA ASP A 93 -18.72 7.85 24.11
C ASP A 93 -19.34 9.04 24.85
N GLY A 94 -19.96 9.94 24.09
CA GLY A 94 -20.60 11.16 24.60
C GLY A 94 -19.70 12.39 24.67
N GLU A 95 -18.40 12.26 24.38
CA GLU A 95 -17.51 13.42 24.30
C GLU A 95 -17.70 14.22 23.00
N ILE A 96 -17.55 15.54 23.09
CA ILE A 96 -17.68 16.44 21.95
C ILE A 96 -16.31 16.61 21.30
N ILE A 97 -16.22 16.24 20.03
CA ILE A 97 -15.02 16.43 19.20
C ILE A 97 -15.20 17.67 18.33
N LEU A 98 -14.20 18.54 18.31
CA LEU A 98 -14.15 19.71 17.43
C LEU A 98 -12.92 19.66 16.53
N ASP A 99 -13.15 19.63 15.22
CA ASP A 99 -12.11 19.94 14.22
C ASP A 99 -12.21 21.42 13.83
N ARG A 100 -11.24 22.22 14.25
CA ARG A 100 -11.22 23.67 14.01
C ARG A 100 -10.75 24.05 12.60
N LEU A 101 -10.14 23.13 11.86
CA LEU A 101 -9.49 23.43 10.58
C LEU A 101 -10.04 22.55 9.45
N ILE A 102 -11.36 22.30 9.49
CA ILE A 102 -12.02 21.61 8.39
C ILE A 102 -11.86 22.42 7.11
N ALA A 103 -11.36 21.77 6.06
CA ALA A 103 -11.15 22.43 4.78
C ALA A 103 -12.50 22.90 4.21
N PRO A 104 -12.62 24.17 3.77
CA PRO A 104 -13.82 24.62 3.06
C PRO A 104 -13.92 23.89 1.72
N TYR A 105 -15.16 23.56 1.33
CA TYR A 105 -15.48 22.86 0.08
C TYR A 105 -15.24 23.75 -1.15
#